data_AF-A0A8S3FBH4-F1
#
_entry.id   AF-A0A8S3FBH4-F1
#
_cell.length_a   1.000
_cell.length_b   1.000
_cell.length_c   1.000
_cell.angle_alpha   90.00
_cell.angle_beta   90.00
_cell.angle_gamma   90.00
#
_symmetry.space_group_name_H-M   'P 1'
#
loop_
_entity.id
_entity.type
_entity.pdbx_description
1 polymer ?
#
loop_
_entity_poly.entity_id
_entity_poly.type
_entity_poly.pdbx_seq_one_letter_code
_entity_poly.pdbx_strand_id
1 'polypeptide(L)' 'TNNRTAQPTSPGLHAEKFRVQLNVAGFNPESIKTKVEGRKVIVEAKQEDRLPD' A
#
# COMPACT_ATOMS: atom_id res chain seq x y z
N THR A 1 -43.12 25.87 -1.69
CA THR A 1 -41.94 25.45 -2.47
C THR A 1 -40.87 24.97 -1.50
N ASN A 2 -40.75 23.66 -1.28
CA ASN A 2 -39.78 23.11 -0.31
C ASN A 2 -38.48 22.76 -1.02
N ASN A 3 -37.45 23.60 -0.81
CA ASN A 3 -36.08 23.28 -1.17
C ASN A 3 -35.54 22.24 -0.19
N ARG A 4 -35.70 20.95 -0.51
CA ARG A 4 -34.87 19.90 0.08
C ARG A 4 -33.52 19.95 -0.61
N THR A 5 -32.60 20.70 -0.02
CA THR A 5 -31.19 20.67 -0.37
C THR A 5 -30.74 19.21 -0.35
N ALA A 6 -30.42 18.66 -1.52
CA ALA A 6 -29.83 17.35 -1.64
C ALA A 6 -28.48 17.40 -0.91
N GLN A 7 -28.44 16.84 0.30
CA GLN A 7 -27.19 16.55 0.98
C GLN A 7 -26.43 15.59 0.06
N PRO A 8 -25.20 15.89 -0.39
CA PRO A 8 -24.40 14.88 -1.05
C PRO A 8 -24.18 13.80 0.00
N THR A 9 -24.84 12.66 -0.17
CA THR A 9 -24.59 11.45 0.61
C THR A 9 -23.10 11.17 0.48
N SER A 10 -22.33 11.53 1.51
CA SER A 10 -20.88 11.40 1.53
C SER A 10 -20.55 9.96 1.16
N PRO A 11 -19.82 9.73 0.06
CA PRO A 11 -19.70 8.40 -0.50
C PRO A 11 -18.87 7.52 0.43
N GLY A 12 -19.57 6.69 1.19
CA GLY A 12 -19.02 5.54 1.87
C GLY A 12 -18.36 5.83 3.22
N LEU A 13 -18.92 5.25 4.27
CA LEU A 13 -18.09 4.60 5.28
C LEU A 13 -17.18 3.61 4.52
N HIS A 14 -16.01 4.04 4.09
CA HIS A 14 -15.02 3.14 3.52
C HIS A 14 -14.62 2.21 4.67
N ALA A 15 -14.96 0.93 4.55
CA ALA A 15 -14.41 -0.10 5.43
C ALA A 15 -12.90 0.15 5.58
N GLU A 16 -12.41 0.21 6.82
CA GLU A 16 -11.04 0.59 7.12
C GLU A 16 -10.09 -0.25 6.26
N LYS A 17 -9.33 0.42 5.39
CA LYS A 17 -8.37 -0.26 4.51
C LYS A 17 -7.17 -0.65 5.36
N PHE A 18 -6.85 -1.95 5.38
CA PHE A 18 -5.61 -2.43 6.00
C PHE A 18 -4.41 -1.89 5.21
N ARG A 19 -3.54 -1.13 5.88
CA ARG A 19 -2.37 -0.48 5.28
C ARG A 19 -1.11 -0.83 6.07
N VAL A 20 -0.04 -1.16 5.36
CA VAL A 20 1.29 -1.44 5.92
C VAL A 20 2.29 -0.46 5.31
N GLN A 21 3.23 0.04 6.13
CA GLN A 21 4.34 0.87 5.70
C GLN A 21 5.64 0.21 6.14
N LEU A 22 6.61 0.12 5.22
CA LEU A 22 7.91 -0.48 5.47
C LEU A 22 9.00 0.50 5.02
N ASN A 23 10.01 0.72 5.86
CA ASN A 23 11.20 1.45 5.46
C ASN A 23 12.09 0.51 4.63
N VAL A 24 12.33 0.89 3.37
CA VAL A 24 13.13 0.11 2.41
C VAL A 24 14.42 0.84 2.02
N ALA A 25 14.85 1.82 2.84
CA ALA A 25 16.13 2.50 2.64
C ALA A 25 17.28 1.48 2.58
N GLY A 26 18.12 1.61 1.55
CA GLY A 26 19.24 0.68 1.30
C GLY A 26 18.97 -0.33 0.18
N PHE A 27 17.70 -0.57 -0.18
CA PHE A 27 17.33 -1.42 -1.32
C PHE A 27 17.10 -0.61 -2.58
N ASN A 28 17.42 -1.18 -3.75
CA ASN A 28 17.05 -0.59 -5.02
C ASN A 28 15.53 -0.70 -5.22
N PRO A 29 14.77 0.38 -5.47
CA PRO A 29 13.33 0.30 -5.71
C PRO A 29 12.94 -0.69 -6.81
N GLU A 30 13.78 -0.88 -7.83
CA GLU A 30 13.51 -1.84 -8.92
C GLU A 30 13.62 -3.31 -8.47
N SER A 31 14.36 -3.60 -7.39
CA SER A 31 14.50 -4.96 -6.86
C SER A 31 13.41 -5.33 -5.85
N ILE A 32 12.59 -4.37 -5.43
CA ILE A 32 11.48 -4.58 -4.51
C ILE A 32 10.29 -5.15 -5.28
N LYS A 33 9.84 -6.34 -4.89
CA LYS A 33 8.68 -7.03 -5.44
C LYS A 33 7.63 -7.21 -4.35
N THR A 34 6.37 -6.96 -4.70
CA THR A 34 5.24 -7.17 -3.79
C THR A 34 4.29 -8.19 -4.40
N LYS A 35 3.87 -9.17 -3.62
CA LYS A 35 2.91 -10.21 -4.01
C LYS A 35 1.86 -10.39 -2.92
N VAL A 36 0.65 -10.75 -3.32
CA VAL A 36 -0.41 -11.16 -2.40
C VAL A 36 -0.71 -12.63 -2.65
N GLU A 37 -0.63 -13.46 -1.61
CA GLU A 37 -0.95 -14.88 -1.67
C GLU A 37 -1.97 -15.23 -0.59
N GLY A 38 -3.22 -15.44 -1.02
CA GLY A 38 -4.35 -15.69 -0.13
C GLY A 38 -4.58 -14.52 0.83
N ARG A 39 -4.26 -14.71 2.12
CA ARG A 39 -4.36 -13.69 3.17
C ARG A 39 -3.02 -13.09 3.59
N LYS A 40 -1.97 -13.27 2.79
CA LYS A 40 -0.62 -12.77 3.06
C LYS A 40 -0.21 -11.72 2.05
N VAL A 41 0.42 -10.64 2.53
CA VAL A 41 1.17 -9.69 1.72
C VAL A 41 2.64 -10.03 1.89
N ILE A 42 3.33 -10.23 0.78
CA ILE A 42 4.74 -10.65 0.72
C ILE A 42 5.50 -9.52 0.03
N VAL A 43 6.54 -9.01 0.67
CA VAL A 43 7.46 -8.01 0.11
C VAL A 43 8.84 -8.63 0.08
N GLU A 44 9.42 -8.75 -1.11
CA GLU A 44 10.73 -9.33 -1.36
C GLU A 44 11.65 -8.23 -1.90
N ALA A 45 12.85 -8.10 -1.36
CA ALA A 45 13.88 -7.22 -1.92
C ALA A 45 15.17 -8.02 -2.07
N LYS A 46 15.74 -8.02 -3.28
CA LYS A 46 17.04 -8.65 -3.55
C LYS A 46 18.12 -7.58 -3.66
N GLN A 47 19.21 -7.77 -2.93
CA GLN A 47 20.42 -6.97 -3.04
C GLN A 47 21.58 -7.95 -3.08
N GLU A 48 22.37 -7.91 -4.15
CA GLU A 48 23.65 -8.60 -4.15
C GLU A 48 24.59 -7.80 -3.24
N ASP A 49 25.04 -8.42 -2.16
CA ASP A 49 26.11 -7.87 -1.33
C ASP A 49 27.32 -7.61 -2.23
N ARG A 50 27.65 -6.32 -2.40
CA ARG A 50 28.93 -5.95 -3.00
C ARG A 50 29.98 -6.27 -1.95
N LEU A 51 30.61 -7.44 -2.06
CA LEU A 51 31.81 -7.77 -1.27
C LEU A 51 32.79 -6.60 -1.45
N PRO A 52 33.28 -5.99 -0.36
CA PRO A 52 34.33 -4.99 -0.45
C PRO A 52 35.59 -5.66 -1.03
N ASP A 53 36.26 -4.97 -1.95
CA ASP A 53 37.53 -5.37 -2.58
C ASP A 53 38.64 -5.57 -1.53
#